data_AF-A0A1I4RYG0-F1
#
_entry.id   AF-A0A1I4RYG0-F1
#
_cell.length_a   1.000
_cell.length_b   1.000
_cell.length_c   1.000
_cell.angle_alpha   90.00
_cell.angle_beta   90.00
_cell.angle_gamma   90.00
#
_symmetry.space_group_name_H-M   'P 1'
#
loop_
_entity.id
_entity.type
_entity.pdbx_description
1 polymer ?
#
loop_
_entity_poly.entity_id
_entity_poly.type
_entity_poly.pdbx_seq_one_letter_code
_entity_poly.pdbx_strand_id
1 'polypeptide(L)'
;MPEKIENLQDFLMAIIGLLKFIDKSSPILFRSNFRLNLSHSLEEAIPTLIRLKEHDYIQFPTDSPAMAEAGLTGSQLDLKLESFEHSYLSFHEEGGLNHLVRVLKKGQIILSSIGKVAPGFGSFAQELIMFIIEELSLDTTQDHPLDI
;
A
#
# COMPACT_ATOMS: atom_id res chain seq x y z
N MET A 1 -16.66 3.09 -10.87
CA MET A 1 -15.36 3.78 -10.93
C MET A 1 -14.77 3.77 -9.54
N PRO A 2 -13.45 3.58 -9.40
CA PRO A 2 -12.79 3.75 -8.11
C PRO A 2 -13.10 5.13 -7.55
N GLU A 3 -13.30 5.22 -6.23
CA GLU A 3 -13.45 6.51 -5.56
C GLU A 3 -12.15 7.31 -5.73
N LYS A 4 -12.29 8.62 -5.93
CA LYS A 4 -11.17 9.55 -6.07
C LYS A 4 -10.37 9.59 -4.76
N ILE A 5 -9.06 9.67 -4.85
CA ILE A 5 -8.17 9.65 -3.67
C ILE A 5 -7.72 11.08 -3.37
N GLU A 6 -8.50 11.79 -2.54
CA GLU A 6 -8.30 13.22 -2.29
C GLU A 6 -7.55 13.50 -0.99
N ASN A 7 -7.55 12.55 -0.06
CA ASN A 7 -6.92 12.72 1.25
C ASN A 7 -6.30 11.41 1.79
N LEU A 8 -5.67 11.49 2.96
CA LEU A 8 -5.03 10.35 3.61
C LEU A 8 -6.01 9.25 4.03
N GLN A 9 -7.27 9.57 4.31
CA GLN A 9 -8.28 8.58 4.65
C GLN A 9 -8.66 7.75 3.43
N ASP A 10 -8.91 8.40 2.29
CA ASP A 10 -9.20 7.74 1.02
C ASP A 10 -8.03 6.82 0.63
N PHE A 11 -6.80 7.31 0.80
CA PHE A 11 -5.59 6.54 0.58
C PHE A 11 -5.55 5.26 1.45
N LEU A 12 -5.79 5.39 2.76
CA LEU A 12 -5.78 4.25 3.67
C LEU A 12 -6.88 3.24 3.33
N MET A 13 -8.06 3.71 2.94
CA MET A 13 -9.16 2.86 2.48
C MET A 13 -8.79 2.10 1.19
N ALA A 14 -8.17 2.78 0.23
CA ALA A 14 -7.71 2.15 -1.00
C ALA A 14 -6.64 1.09 -0.73
N ILE A 15 -5.66 1.36 0.16
CA ILE A 15 -4.66 0.37 0.59
C ILE A 15 -5.29 -0.82 1.28
N ILE A 16 -6.23 -0.61 2.21
CA ILE A 16 -6.96 -1.70 2.87
C ILE A 16 -7.70 -2.54 1.82
N GLY A 17 -8.32 -1.90 0.83
CA GLY A 17 -8.97 -2.56 -0.30
C GLY A 17 -8.00 -3.42 -1.12
N LEU A 18 -6.82 -2.88 -1.44
CA LEU A 18 -5.76 -3.61 -2.15
C LEU A 18 -5.27 -4.82 -1.35
N LEU A 19 -5.01 -4.66 -0.06
CA LEU A 19 -4.55 -5.76 0.81
C LEU A 19 -5.59 -6.88 0.88
N LYS A 20 -6.89 -6.54 1.01
CA LYS A 20 -7.99 -7.52 0.95
C LYS A 20 -8.12 -8.19 -0.42
N PHE A 21 -7.86 -7.46 -1.49
CA PHE A 21 -7.84 -8.04 -2.84
C PHE A 21 -6.69 -9.04 -3.00
N ILE A 22 -5.50 -8.68 -2.51
CA ILE A 22 -4.31 -9.53 -2.52
C ILE A 22 -4.54 -10.79 -1.71
N ASP A 23 -5.18 -10.68 -0.53
CA ASP A 23 -5.54 -11.82 0.31
C ASP A 23 -6.43 -12.82 -0.44
N LYS A 24 -7.51 -12.32 -1.05
CA LYS A 24 -8.43 -13.14 -1.86
C LYS A 24 -7.76 -13.77 -3.06
N SER A 25 -6.78 -13.08 -3.64
CA SER A 25 -6.02 -13.53 -4.81
C SER A 25 -4.78 -14.35 -4.42
N SER A 26 -4.48 -14.47 -3.13
CA SER A 26 -3.27 -15.11 -2.62
C SER A 26 -3.08 -16.55 -3.11
N PRO A 27 -4.13 -17.37 -3.36
CA PRO A 27 -3.93 -18.72 -3.86
C PRO A 27 -3.26 -18.80 -5.24
N ILE A 28 -3.41 -17.74 -6.04
CA ILE A 28 -2.85 -17.61 -7.39
C ILE A 28 -1.53 -16.84 -7.35
N LEU A 29 -1.43 -15.85 -6.46
CA LEU A 29 -0.29 -14.94 -6.40
C LEU A 29 0.91 -15.48 -5.63
N PHE A 30 0.73 -16.44 -4.72
CA PHE A 30 1.79 -16.84 -3.80
C PHE A 30 1.82 -18.34 -3.51
N ARG A 31 3.03 -18.84 -3.21
CA ARG A 31 3.27 -20.19 -2.68
C ARG A 31 2.66 -20.41 -1.29
N SER A 32 2.35 -21.67 -0.97
CA SER A 32 1.59 -22.07 0.23
C SER A 32 2.08 -21.47 1.55
N ASN A 33 3.39 -21.49 1.80
CA ASN A 33 3.95 -21.03 3.07
C ASN A 33 3.86 -19.50 3.22
N PHE A 34 4.06 -18.76 2.13
CA PHE A 34 3.91 -17.31 2.14
C PHE A 34 2.46 -16.92 2.40
N ARG A 35 1.49 -17.63 1.79
CA ARG A 35 0.05 -17.37 2.01
C ARG A 35 -0.36 -17.43 3.48
N LEU A 36 0.13 -18.43 4.22
CA LEU A 36 -0.20 -18.58 5.65
C LEU A 36 0.31 -17.38 6.47
N ASN A 37 1.57 -16.99 6.25
CA ASN A 37 2.17 -15.86 6.95
C ASN A 37 1.55 -14.52 6.53
N LEU A 38 1.18 -14.38 5.26
CA LEU A 38 0.48 -13.23 4.72
C LEU A 38 -0.89 -13.06 5.40
N SER A 39 -1.68 -14.14 5.49
CA SER A 39 -3.00 -14.13 6.13
C SER A 39 -2.91 -13.64 7.57
N HIS A 40 -2.00 -14.20 8.38
CA HIS A 40 -1.82 -13.75 9.77
C HIS A 40 -1.35 -12.29 9.85
N SER A 41 -0.41 -11.89 9.00
CA SER A 41 0.05 -10.50 8.95
C SER A 41 -1.08 -9.53 8.60
N LEU A 42 -1.99 -9.94 7.72
CA LEU A 42 -3.15 -9.13 7.30
C LEU A 42 -4.21 -9.00 8.40
N GLU A 43 -4.41 -10.04 9.21
CA GLU A 43 -5.29 -9.99 10.39
C GLU A 43 -4.84 -8.93 11.40
N GLU A 44 -3.54 -8.63 11.48
CA GLU A 44 -2.99 -7.56 12.31
C GLU A 44 -2.97 -6.19 11.58
N ALA A 45 -2.60 -6.19 10.29
CA ALA A 45 -2.37 -4.98 9.52
C ALA A 45 -3.66 -4.21 9.25
N ILE A 46 -4.71 -4.92 8.82
CA ILE A 46 -5.96 -4.28 8.41
C ILE A 46 -6.62 -3.54 9.59
N PRO A 47 -6.80 -4.13 10.79
CA PRO A 47 -7.32 -3.40 11.94
C PRO A 47 -6.44 -2.22 12.36
N THR A 48 -5.12 -2.35 12.23
CA THR A 48 -4.17 -1.28 12.55
C THR A 48 -4.32 -0.09 11.61
N LEU A 49 -4.45 -0.35 10.30
CA LEU A 49 -4.73 0.69 9.29
C LEU A 49 -6.11 1.33 9.48
N ILE A 50 -7.11 0.56 9.89
CA ILE A 50 -8.44 1.09 10.24
C ILE A 50 -8.34 2.03 11.44
N ARG A 51 -7.62 1.66 12.50
CA ARG A 51 -7.41 2.55 13.66
C ARG A 51 -6.61 3.81 13.28
N LEU A 52 -5.58 3.65 12.45
CA LEU A 52 -4.80 4.78 11.94
C LEU A 52 -5.68 5.77 11.17
N LYS A 53 -6.63 5.28 10.37
CA LYS A 53 -7.56 6.12 9.62
C LYS A 53 -8.32 7.10 10.52
N GLU A 54 -8.68 6.67 11.72
CA GLU A 54 -9.41 7.49 12.71
C GLU A 54 -8.50 8.38 13.56
N HIS A 55 -7.18 8.29 13.40
CA HIS A 55 -6.23 9.03 14.22
C HIS A 55 -6.17 10.51 13.82
N ASP A 56 -6.00 11.41 14.79
CA ASP A 56 -5.97 12.86 14.58
C ASP A 56 -4.98 13.30 13.50
N TYR A 57 -3.76 12.74 13.47
CA TYR A 57 -2.79 12.99 12.40
C TYR A 57 -3.35 12.74 10.98
N ILE A 58 -4.23 11.76 10.80
CA ILE A 58 -4.82 11.47 9.48
C ILE A 58 -6.03 12.36 9.21
N GLN A 59 -6.86 12.63 10.22
CA GLN A 59 -8.06 13.47 10.11
C GLN A 59 -7.70 14.95 9.92
N PHE A 60 -6.67 15.42 10.61
CA PHE A 60 -6.24 16.81 10.70
C PHE A 60 -4.71 16.94 10.49
N PRO A 61 -4.19 16.56 9.30
CA PRO A 61 -2.75 16.52 9.07
C PRO A 61 -2.08 17.90 9.16
N THR A 62 -2.83 18.99 8.94
CA THR A 62 -2.34 20.37 9.01
C THR A 62 -2.02 20.84 10.43
N ASP A 63 -2.54 20.16 11.44
CA ASP A 63 -2.43 20.58 12.84
C ASP A 63 -1.14 20.07 13.50
N SER A 64 -0.35 19.28 12.77
CA SER A 64 0.89 18.67 13.24
C SER A 64 2.10 19.10 12.39
N PRO A 65 3.10 19.79 12.97
CA PRO A 65 4.34 20.11 12.28
C PRO A 65 5.06 18.87 11.73
N ALA A 66 4.99 17.75 12.46
CA ALA A 66 5.62 16.49 12.05
C ALA A 66 5.00 15.93 10.74
N MET A 67 3.71 16.16 10.51
CA MET A 67 3.05 15.78 9.25
C MET A 67 3.55 16.62 8.08
N ALA A 68 3.78 17.92 8.30
CA ALA A 68 4.37 18.79 7.30
C ALA A 68 5.82 18.37 6.97
N GLU A 69 6.63 18.08 7.99
CA GLU A 69 8.01 17.59 7.81
C GLU A 69 8.08 16.24 7.08
N ALA A 70 7.11 15.37 7.29
CA ALA A 70 6.98 14.11 6.55
C ALA A 70 6.44 14.28 5.12
N GLY A 71 6.10 15.51 4.71
CA GLY A 71 5.47 15.80 3.43
C GLY A 71 4.10 15.14 3.28
N LEU A 72 3.33 15.12 4.37
CA LEU A 72 1.96 14.62 4.44
C LEU A 72 0.94 15.77 4.55
N THR A 73 1.32 16.96 4.11
CA THR A 73 0.45 18.13 3.92
C THR A 73 0.86 18.90 2.66
N GLY A 74 -0.04 19.77 2.18
CA GLY A 74 0.19 20.66 1.04
C GLY A 74 0.58 19.93 -0.25
N SER A 75 1.30 20.62 -1.13
CA SER A 75 1.61 20.12 -2.49
C SER A 75 2.41 18.82 -2.52
N GLN A 76 3.20 18.52 -1.48
CA GLN A 76 3.93 17.26 -1.40
C GLN A 76 2.99 16.08 -1.15
N LEU A 77 1.93 16.27 -0.36
CA LEU A 77 0.88 15.28 -0.21
C LEU A 77 0.09 15.13 -1.51
N ASP A 78 -0.31 16.24 -2.12
CA ASP A 78 -1.09 16.24 -3.37
C ASP A 78 -0.40 15.41 -4.45
N LEU A 79 0.91 15.62 -4.66
CA LEU A 79 1.70 14.84 -5.61
C LEU A 79 1.78 13.35 -5.28
N LYS A 80 1.88 13.00 -3.99
CA LYS A 80 1.89 11.59 -3.56
C LYS A 80 0.55 10.93 -3.83
N LEU A 81 -0.56 11.61 -3.51
CA LEU A 81 -1.91 11.10 -3.71
C LEU A 81 -2.22 10.96 -5.20
N GLU A 82 -1.93 11.97 -6.02
CA GLU A 82 -2.11 11.91 -7.48
C GLU A 82 -1.31 10.75 -8.10
N SER A 83 -0.04 10.57 -7.70
CA SER A 83 0.80 9.48 -8.21
C SER A 83 0.28 8.09 -7.80
N PHE A 84 -0.27 7.98 -6.59
CA PHE A 84 -0.89 6.76 -6.10
C PHE A 84 -2.21 6.48 -6.84
N GLU A 85 -3.09 7.47 -6.91
CA GLU A 85 -4.39 7.42 -7.60
C GLU A 85 -4.22 6.96 -9.04
N HIS A 86 -3.35 7.61 -9.81
CA HIS A 86 -3.10 7.20 -11.18
C HIS A 86 -2.69 5.72 -11.28
N SER A 87 -1.83 5.24 -10.38
CA SER A 87 -1.39 3.84 -10.41
C SER A 87 -2.50 2.88 -9.97
N TYR A 88 -3.35 3.30 -9.03
CA TYR A 88 -4.50 2.57 -8.55
C TYR A 88 -5.59 2.43 -9.64
N LEU A 89 -5.87 3.51 -10.37
CA LEU A 89 -6.78 3.52 -11.51
C LEU A 89 -6.29 2.58 -12.61
N SER A 90 -5.02 2.70 -13.02
CA SER A 90 -4.46 1.78 -14.03
C SER A 90 -4.58 0.31 -13.61
N PHE A 91 -4.31 -0.01 -12.34
CA PHE A 91 -4.50 -1.38 -11.85
C PHE A 91 -5.97 -1.82 -11.87
N HIS A 92 -6.91 -0.94 -11.52
CA HIS A 92 -8.33 -1.27 -11.51
C HIS A 92 -8.90 -1.47 -12.92
N GLU A 93 -8.45 -0.68 -13.89
CA GLU A 93 -8.96 -0.71 -15.26
C GLU A 93 -8.29 -1.78 -16.12
N GLU A 94 -6.97 -1.95 -15.98
CA GLU A 94 -6.17 -2.83 -16.85
C GLU A 94 -5.78 -4.14 -16.14
N GLY A 95 -5.84 -4.20 -14.81
CA GLY A 95 -5.38 -5.34 -14.03
C GLY A 95 -3.87 -5.56 -14.15
N GLY A 96 -3.42 -6.80 -13.94
CA GLY A 96 -2.04 -7.20 -14.19
C GLY A 96 -1.06 -6.99 -13.04
N LEU A 97 -0.07 -7.90 -12.96
CA LEU A 97 0.90 -7.95 -11.86
C LEU A 97 1.80 -6.72 -11.81
N ASN A 98 2.23 -6.20 -12.97
CA ASN A 98 3.07 -5.00 -13.05
C ASN A 98 2.34 -3.77 -12.49
N HIS A 99 1.04 -3.63 -12.77
CA HIS A 99 0.24 -2.52 -12.23
C HIS A 99 0.00 -2.69 -10.73
N LEU A 100 -0.23 -3.91 -10.25
CA LEU A 100 -0.31 -4.22 -8.82
C LEU A 100 0.98 -3.83 -8.08
N VAL A 101 2.13 -4.25 -8.58
CA VAL A 101 3.44 -3.90 -7.99
C VAL A 101 3.65 -2.39 -8.01
N ARG A 102 3.28 -1.72 -9.11
CA ARG A 102 3.40 -0.26 -9.23
C ARG A 102 2.56 0.47 -8.19
N VAL A 103 1.28 0.12 -8.03
CA VAL A 103 0.42 0.77 -7.02
C VAL A 103 0.92 0.50 -5.60
N LEU A 104 1.38 -0.71 -5.30
CA LEU A 104 1.96 -1.05 -4.00
C LEU A 104 3.22 -0.23 -3.69
N LYS A 105 4.12 -0.05 -4.66
CA LYS A 105 5.31 0.82 -4.51
C LYS A 105 4.93 2.28 -4.23
N LYS A 106 3.89 2.80 -4.89
CA LYS A 106 3.38 4.16 -4.61
C LYS A 106 2.76 4.25 -3.22
N GLY A 107 2.00 3.23 -2.82
CA GLY A 107 1.42 3.15 -1.47
C GLY A 107 2.48 3.11 -0.38
N GLN A 108 3.56 2.35 -0.60
CA GLN A 108 4.68 2.24 0.32
C GLN A 108 5.32 3.60 0.63
N ILE A 109 5.44 4.49 -0.35
CA ILE A 109 6.01 5.84 -0.16
C ILE A 109 5.19 6.65 0.86
N ILE A 110 3.86 6.60 0.74
CA ILE A 110 2.96 7.34 1.63
C ILE A 110 2.98 6.70 3.02
N LEU A 111 2.87 5.37 3.12
CA LEU A 111 2.93 4.65 4.40
C LEU A 111 4.27 4.85 5.13
N SER A 112 5.37 4.90 4.40
CA SER A 112 6.69 5.21 4.97
C SER A 112 6.75 6.62 5.53
N SER A 113 6.12 7.59 4.86
CA SER A 113 5.99 8.95 5.37
C SER A 113 5.15 8.97 6.66
N ILE A 114 4.04 8.23 6.70
CA ILE A 114 3.19 8.12 7.91
C ILE A 114 3.94 7.45 9.05
N GLY A 115 4.73 6.41 8.77
CA GLY A 115 5.51 5.68 9.77
C GLY A 115 6.53 6.54 10.51
N LYS A 116 7.01 7.62 9.90
CA LYS A 116 7.89 8.61 10.56
C LYS A 116 7.16 9.44 11.62
N VAL A 117 5.87 9.67 11.46
CA VAL A 117 5.05 10.53 12.34
C VAL A 117 4.24 9.72 13.34
N ALA A 118 3.85 8.50 12.98
CA ALA A 118 3.12 7.57 13.83
C ALA A 118 3.89 6.23 13.95
N PRO A 119 4.97 6.19 14.78
CA PRO A 119 5.75 4.98 15.01
C PRO A 119 4.87 3.90 15.63
N GLY A 120 4.64 2.81 14.91
CA GLY A 120 3.74 1.72 15.31
C GLY A 120 2.64 1.42 14.30
N PHE A 121 2.21 2.40 13.49
CA PHE A 121 1.20 2.18 12.46
C PHE A 121 1.80 2.04 11.05
N GLY A 122 2.75 2.92 10.70
CA GLY A 122 3.30 2.94 9.34
C GLY A 122 4.43 1.95 9.07
N SER A 123 5.27 1.63 10.06
CA SER A 123 6.42 0.71 9.88
C SER A 123 5.95 -0.69 9.49
N PHE A 124 4.96 -1.22 10.20
CA PHE A 124 4.42 -2.55 9.96
C PHE A 124 3.74 -2.68 8.58
N ALA A 125 2.86 -1.74 8.23
CA ALA A 125 2.17 -1.77 6.94
C ALA A 125 3.14 -1.58 5.76
N GLN A 126 4.17 -0.74 5.93
CA GLN A 126 5.23 -0.56 4.94
C GLN A 126 6.03 -1.86 4.73
N GLU A 127 6.41 -2.55 5.81
CA GLU A 127 7.13 -3.81 5.77
C GLU A 127 6.30 -4.92 5.12
N LEU A 128 5.02 -5.04 5.48
CA LEU A 128 4.13 -6.01 4.85
C LEU A 128 4.02 -5.80 3.34
N ILE A 129 3.84 -4.56 2.89
CA ILE A 129 3.82 -4.24 1.46
C ILE A 129 5.16 -4.55 0.79
N MET A 130 6.28 -4.34 1.48
CA MET A 130 7.61 -4.68 0.97
C MET A 130 7.71 -6.18 0.71
N PHE A 131 7.35 -7.02 1.70
CA PHE A 131 7.38 -8.48 1.53
C PHE A 131 6.46 -8.96 0.41
N ILE A 132 5.28 -8.36 0.27
CA ILE A 132 4.37 -8.64 -0.84
C ILE A 132 5.04 -8.30 -2.19
N ILE A 133 5.62 -7.11 -2.33
CA ILE A 133 6.28 -6.68 -3.57
C ILE A 133 7.45 -7.62 -3.92
N GLU A 134 8.27 -7.99 -2.93
CA GLU A 134 9.41 -8.88 -3.12
C GLU A 134 8.95 -10.25 -3.60
N GLU A 135 7.97 -10.86 -2.92
CA GLU A 135 7.46 -12.18 -3.30
C GLU A 135 6.82 -12.16 -4.71
N LEU A 136 6.04 -11.11 -5.03
CA LEU A 136 5.47 -10.93 -6.38
C LEU A 136 6.55 -10.74 -7.46
N SER A 137 7.70 -10.16 -7.12
CA SER A 137 8.79 -9.90 -8.07
C SER A 137 9.67 -11.13 -8.28
N LEU A 138 9.85 -11.97 -7.25
CA LEU A 138 10.63 -13.21 -7.32
C LEU A 138 10.03 -14.22 -8.32
N ASP A 139 8.71 -14.27 -8.43
CA ASP A 139 8.02 -15.15 -9.39
C ASP A 139 8.12 -14.65 -10.85
N THR A 140 8.40 -13.37 -11.09
CA THR A 140 8.60 -12.85 -12.46
C THR A 140 9.98 -13.13 -13.06
N THR A 141 10.96 -13.53 -12.25
CA THR A 141 12.33 -13.84 -12.70
C THR A 141 12.54 -15.29 -13.16
N GLN A 142 11.53 -16.16 -13.08
CA GLN A 142 11.68 -17.57 -13.49
C GLN A 142 11.29 -17.87 -14.95
N ASP A 143 10.81 -16.89 -15.71
CA ASP A 143 10.28 -17.11 -17.07
C ASP A 143 11.23 -16.70 -18.22
N HIS A 144 12.53 -16.97 -18.09
CA HIS A 144 13.42 -17.11 -19.25
C HIS A 144 14.67 -17.96 -18.93
N PRO A 145 14.65 -19.28 -19.20
CA PRO A 145 15.80 -19.85 -19.88
C PRO A 145 15.74 -19.35 -21.32
N LEU A 146 16.70 -18.53 -21.71
CA LEU A 146 17.06 -18.43 -23.13
C LEU A 146 17.60 -19.80 -23.54
N ASP A 147 16.68 -20.69 -23.91
CA ASP A 147 17.02 -21.90 -24.64
C ASP A 147 17.12 -21.55 -26.14
N ILE A 148 18.38 -21.54 -26.57
CA ILE A 148 18.92 -21.65 -27.95
C ILE A 148 18.92 -20.38 -28.82
#